data_AF-A0A1H7LHM3-F1
#
_entry.id   AF-A0A1H7LHM3-F1
#
_cell.length_a   1.000
_cell.length_b   1.000
_cell.length_c   1.000
_cell.angle_alpha   90.00
_cell.angle_beta   90.00
_cell.angle_gamma   90.00
#
_symmetry.space_group_name_H-M   'P 1'
#
loop_
_entity.id
_entity.type
_entity.pdbx_description
1 polymer ?
#
loop_
_entity_poly.entity_id
_entity_poly.type
_entity_poly.pdbx_seq_one_letter_code
_entity_poly.pdbx_strand_id
1 'polypeptide(L)' 'MIPGTGSATLDTVLEIGIVVALVTLIVLLIRNYRGR' A
#
# COMPACT_ATOMS: atom_id res chain seq x y z
N MET A 1 18.01 -9.41 0.69
CA MET A 1 17.02 -9.49 -0.40
C MET A 1 15.66 -9.53 0.25
N ILE A 2 14.74 -8.63 -0.07
CA ILE A 2 13.34 -8.83 0.29
C ILE A 2 12.90 -10.06 -0.50
N PRO A 3 12.38 -11.12 0.14
CA PRO A 3 11.93 -12.30 -0.60
C PRO A 3 10.79 -11.87 -1.54
N GLY A 4 11.05 -11.98 -2.84
CA GLY A 4 10.07 -11.73 -3.90
C GLY A 4 9.34 -13.00 -4.29
N THR A 5 8.30 -12.86 -5.11
CA THR A 5 7.51 -13.98 -5.63
C THR A 5 8.24 -14.78 -6.71
N GLY A 6 9.42 -14.32 -7.15
CA GLY A 6 10.16 -14.87 -8.28
C GLY A 6 9.70 -14.31 -9.64
N SER A 7 8.68 -13.45 -9.65
CA SER A 7 8.17 -12.76 -10.85
C SER A 7 8.30 -11.25 -10.67
N ALA A 8 9.19 -10.63 -11.45
CA ALA A 8 9.43 -9.18 -11.39
C ALA A 8 8.15 -8.36 -11.66
N THR A 9 7.29 -8.84 -12.55
CA THR A 9 6.00 -8.19 -12.85
C THR A 9 5.06 -8.27 -11.65
N LEU A 10 4.94 -9.44 -11.02
CA LEU A 10 4.05 -9.63 -9.87
C LEU A 10 4.54 -8.82 -8.67
N ASP A 11 5.85 -8.80 -8.43
CA ASP A 11 6.48 -8.02 -7.36
C ASP A 11 6.21 -6.52 -7.55
N THR A 12 6.36 -6.00 -8.79
CA THR A 12 6.06 -4.60 -9.12
C THR A 12 4.59 -4.25 -8.86
N VAL A 13 3.67 -5.13 -9.25
CA VAL A 13 2.22 -4.93 -9.02
C VAL A 13 1.91 -4.93 -7.53
N LEU A 14 2.51 -5.83 -6.75
CA LEU A 14 2.35 -5.88 -5.30
C LEU A 14 2.86 -4.60 -4.64
N GLU A 15 4.04 -4.13 -5.01
CA GLU A 15 4.61 -2.89 -4.47
C GLU A 15 3.68 -1.70 -4.71
N ILE A 16 3.19 -1.52 -5.94
CA ILE A 16 2.23 -0.46 -6.27
C ILE A 16 0.93 -0.64 -5.47
N GLY A 17 0.41 -1.86 -5.37
CA GLY A 17 -0.81 -2.17 -4.62
C GLY A 17 -0.68 -1.80 -3.13
N ILE A 18 0.47 -2.11 -2.52
CA ILE A 18 0.76 -1.77 -1.12
C ILE A 18 0.80 -0.26 -0.92
N VAL A 19 1.46 0.49 -1.82
CA VAL A 19 1.52 1.95 -1.74
C VAL A 19 0.12 2.57 -1.84
N VAL A 20 -0.71 2.11 -2.79
CA VAL A 20 -2.09 2.60 -2.94
C VAL A 20 -2.94 2.27 -1.72
N ALA A 21 -2.80 1.07 -1.16
CA ALA A 21 -3.50 0.66 0.05
C ALA A 21 -3.11 1.54 1.26
N LEU A 22 -1.81 1.83 1.43
CA LEU A 22 -1.30 2.73 2.48
C LEU A 22 -1.87 4.14 2.34
N VAL A 23 -1.84 4.71 1.14
CA VAL A 23 -2.39 6.06 0.90
C VAL A 23 -3.89 6.08 1.20
N THR A 24 -4.63 5.05 0.76
CA THR A 24 -6.06 4.93 1.04
C THR A 24 -6.34 4.86 2.54
N LEU A 25 -5.58 4.03 3.28
CA LEU A 25 -5.67 3.94 4.73
C LEU A 25 -5.44 5.30 5.40
N ILE A 26 -4.37 6.01 5.02
CA ILE A 26 -4.05 7.35 5.55
C ILE A 26 -5.21 8.33 5.29
N VAL A 27 -5.76 8.35 4.07
CA VAL A 27 -6.90 9.20 3.73
C VAL A 27 -8.11 8.88 4.59
N LEU A 28 -8.41 7.60 4.83
CA LEU A 28 -9.51 7.18 5.70
C LEU A 28 -9.26 7.56 7.15
N LEU A 29 -8.03 7.45 7.65
CA LEU A 29 -7.67 7.88 8.99
C LEU A 29 -7.87 9.39 9.15
N ILE A 30 -7.37 10.19 8.21
CA ILE A 30 -7.55 11.65 8.19
C ILE A 30 -9.04 12.00 8.13
N ARG A 31 -9.82 11.38 7.24
CA ARG A 31 -11.23 11.73 7.07
C ARG A 31 -12.10 11.34 8.27
N ASN A 32 -11.84 10.20 8.88
CA ASN A 32 -12.72 9.66 9.93
C ASN A 32 -12.26 10.05 11.33
N TYR A 33 -10.96 10.25 11.56
CA TYR A 33 -10.39 10.46 12.89
C TYR A 33 -9.77 11.86 13.08
N ARG A 34 -9.63 12.69 12.04
CA ARG A 34 -9.09 14.05 12.23
C ARG A 34 -10.14 14.94 12.90
N GLY A 35 -9.87 15.32 14.15
CA GLY A 35 -10.73 16.21 14.94
C GLY A 35 -11.78 15.48 15.79
N ARG A 36 -11.67 14.16 15.93
CA ARG A 36 -12.28 13.41 17.02
C ARG A 36 -11.27 13.16 18.13
#